data_AF-A0A8K1FMA7-F1
#
_entry.id   AF-A0A8K1FMA7-F1
#
_cell.length_a   1.000
_cell.length_b   1.000
_cell.length_c   1.000
_cell.angle_alpha   90.00
_cell.angle_beta   90.00
_cell.angle_gamma   90.00
#
_symmetry.space_group_name_H-M   'P 1'
#
loop_
_entity.id
_entity.type
_entity.pdbx_description
1 polymer ?
#
loop_
_entity_poly.entity_id
_entity_poly.type
_entity_poly.pdbx_seq_one_letter_code
_entity_poly.pdbx_strand_id
1 'polypeptide(L)'
;MPTTTTNFKVIAVLHNALMAVLVGAIIFVVINRAKPIVKRSQSEFLVLMIVGGIMICVSALLYAGQPSRFLCAARPVFISVGFTLVFGSLVVKSLRVYRVFMKSALKRVTVTELMMLKVFGIFAGVDALILVVWFAADFPHLTVALEHNRQLGGEADHMTCKSSSFIFTAALMFWKAIVLFAGIYLSFLVRNVSADFQESIWIFASSVVVLVACLVVLPLAYFVELPASVFYVFSLRRCCLYQRRV
;
A
#
# COMPACT_ATOMS: atom_id res chain seq x y z
N MET A 1 7.52 26.39 12.99
CA MET A 1 6.60 25.23 13.05
C MET A 1 6.05 24.96 11.65
N PRO A 2 6.22 23.78 11.07
CA PRO A 2 5.82 23.49 9.68
C PRO A 2 4.28 23.36 9.46
N THR A 3 3.48 23.43 10.52
CA THR A 3 2.02 23.21 10.51
C THR A 3 1.18 24.41 10.05
N THR A 4 1.77 25.59 9.88
CA THR A 4 1.05 26.83 9.51
C THR A 4 1.09 27.17 8.02
N THR A 5 1.81 26.39 7.20
CA THR A 5 1.88 26.66 5.75
C THR A 5 0.57 26.28 5.04
N THR A 6 0.10 27.12 4.11
CA THR A 6 -1.13 26.89 3.32
C THR A 6 -1.13 25.53 2.63
N ASN A 7 0.04 25.08 2.17
CA ASN A 7 0.24 23.78 1.53
C ASN A 7 -0.09 22.61 2.47
N PHE A 8 0.33 22.69 3.74
CA PHE A 8 0.04 21.64 4.72
C PHE A 8 -1.46 21.54 5.02
N LYS A 9 -2.14 22.68 5.15
CA LYS A 9 -3.60 22.74 5.35
C LYS A 9 -4.35 22.13 4.16
N VAL A 10 -3.96 22.45 2.93
CA VAL A 10 -4.59 21.90 1.71
C VAL A 10 -4.44 20.38 1.67
N ILE A 11 -3.24 19.86 1.91
CA ILE A 11 -2.98 18.41 1.91
C ILE A 11 -3.79 17.71 3.01
N ALA A 12 -3.87 18.30 4.22
CA ALA A 12 -4.66 17.73 5.31
C ALA A 12 -6.16 17.68 5.00
N VAL A 13 -6.71 18.72 4.35
CA VAL A 13 -8.12 18.73 3.92
C VAL A 13 -8.37 17.65 2.87
N LEU A 14 -7.50 17.55 1.85
CA LEU A 14 -7.60 16.51 0.83
C LEU A 14 -7.54 15.09 1.42
N HIS A 15 -6.66 14.88 2.39
CA HIS A 15 -6.53 13.60 3.08
C HIS A 15 -7.81 13.22 3.85
N ASN A 16 -8.37 14.16 4.62
CA ASN A 16 -9.61 13.93 5.37
C ASN A 16 -10.80 13.71 4.44
N ALA A 17 -10.87 14.43 3.32
CA ALA A 17 -11.90 14.23 2.30
C ALA A 17 -11.80 12.82 1.68
N LEU A 18 -10.59 12.38 1.32
CA LEU A 18 -10.36 11.03 0.80
C LEU A 18 -10.77 9.94 1.81
N MET A 19 -10.41 10.12 3.09
CA MET A 19 -10.81 9.20 4.15
C MET A 19 -12.34 9.11 4.27
N ALA A 20 -13.04 10.26 4.25
CA ALA A 20 -14.49 10.29 4.31
C ALA A 20 -15.14 9.58 3.10
N VAL A 21 -14.58 9.74 1.90
CA VAL A 21 -15.04 9.04 0.69
C VAL A 21 -14.86 7.53 0.83
N LEU A 22 -13.72 7.05 1.35
CA LEU A 22 -13.48 5.61 1.55
C LEU A 22 -14.44 5.01 2.59
N VAL A 23 -14.72 5.74 3.67
CA VAL A 23 -15.71 5.32 4.68
C VAL A 23 -17.14 5.34 4.11
N GLY A 24 -17.49 6.34 3.30
CA GLY A 24 -18.76 6.36 2.57
C GLY A 24 -18.88 5.17 1.61
N ALA A 25 -17.80 4.85 0.89
CA ALA A 25 -17.76 3.72 -0.04
C ALA A 25 -17.94 2.37 0.66
N ILE A 26 -17.31 2.14 1.81
CA ILE A 26 -17.49 0.87 2.54
C ILE A 26 -18.93 0.71 3.02
N ILE A 27 -19.54 1.78 3.55
CA ILE A 27 -20.93 1.78 4.00
C ILE A 27 -21.86 1.50 2.81
N PHE A 28 -21.64 2.17 1.68
CA PHE A 28 -22.41 1.98 0.46
C PHE A 28 -22.33 0.52 -0.04
N VAL A 29 -21.14 -0.07 -0.08
CA VAL A 29 -20.91 -1.45 -0.54
C VAL A 29 -21.60 -2.45 0.39
N VAL A 30 -21.49 -2.27 1.71
CA VAL A 30 -22.11 -3.17 2.70
C VAL A 30 -23.64 -3.13 2.62
N ILE A 31 -24.24 -1.93 2.52
CA ILE A 31 -25.70 -1.77 2.39
C ILE A 31 -26.19 -2.34 1.05
N ASN A 32 -25.49 -2.05 -0.04
CA ASN A 32 -25.93 -2.41 -1.39
C ASN A 32 -25.38 -3.76 -1.88
N ARG A 33 -24.87 -4.62 -0.98
CA ARG A 33 -24.25 -5.91 -1.32
C ARG A 33 -25.15 -6.85 -2.14
N ALA A 34 -26.46 -6.70 -2.03
CA ALA A 34 -27.44 -7.51 -2.75
C ALA A 34 -27.68 -7.05 -4.20
N LYS A 35 -27.28 -5.82 -4.57
CA LYS A 35 -27.46 -5.32 -5.93
C LYS A 35 -26.63 -6.14 -6.92
N PRO A 36 -27.17 -6.49 -8.10
CA PRO A 36 -26.51 -7.40 -9.04
C PRO A 36 -25.15 -6.88 -9.51
N ILE A 37 -24.98 -5.56 -9.62
CA ILE A 37 -23.71 -4.91 -10.00
C ILE A 37 -22.64 -5.19 -8.93
N VAL A 38 -22.92 -4.91 -7.64
CA VAL A 38 -21.98 -5.11 -6.53
C VAL A 38 -21.66 -6.60 -6.33
N LYS A 39 -22.67 -7.46 -6.47
CA LYS A 39 -22.51 -8.90 -6.37
C LYS A 39 -21.64 -9.47 -7.50
N ARG A 40 -21.79 -8.97 -8.73
CA ARG A 40 -20.98 -9.39 -9.89
C ARG A 40 -19.51 -8.99 -9.75
N SER A 41 -19.24 -7.81 -9.19
CA SER A 41 -17.88 -7.29 -8.96
C SER A 41 -17.16 -7.91 -7.75
N GLN A 42 -17.76 -8.90 -7.09
CA GLN A 42 -17.22 -9.66 -5.95
C GLN A 42 -17.07 -8.80 -4.70
N SER A 43 -18.16 -8.66 -3.94
CA SER A 43 -18.27 -7.77 -2.78
C SER A 43 -17.16 -7.96 -1.74
N GLU A 44 -16.72 -9.20 -1.50
CA GLU A 44 -15.66 -9.50 -0.52
C GLU A 44 -14.33 -8.82 -0.89
N PHE A 45 -13.88 -8.95 -2.15
CA PHE A 45 -12.62 -8.34 -2.60
C PHE A 45 -12.74 -6.82 -2.71
N LEU A 46 -13.94 -6.30 -3.02
CA LEU A 46 -14.20 -4.87 -3.02
C LEU A 46 -14.07 -4.27 -1.61
N VAL A 47 -14.62 -4.94 -0.59
CA VAL A 47 -14.47 -4.53 0.81
C VAL A 47 -13.00 -4.60 1.24
N LEU A 48 -12.28 -5.67 0.90
CA LEU A 48 -10.84 -5.79 1.21
C LEU A 48 -10.01 -4.65 0.59
N MET A 49 -10.29 -4.26 -0.65
CA MET A 49 -9.62 -3.10 -1.29
C MET A 49 -9.88 -1.80 -0.52
N ILE A 50 -11.13 -1.53 -0.15
CA ILE A 50 -11.49 -0.29 0.56
C ILE A 50 -10.85 -0.27 1.96
N VAL A 51 -10.89 -1.38 2.68
CA VAL A 51 -10.19 -1.53 3.98
C VAL A 51 -8.69 -1.30 3.83
N GLY A 52 -8.07 -1.86 2.79
CA GLY A 52 -6.66 -1.60 2.49
C GLY A 52 -6.36 -0.13 2.22
N GLY A 53 -7.24 0.56 1.47
CA GLY A 53 -7.13 1.99 1.22
C GLY A 53 -7.22 2.83 2.49
N ILE A 54 -8.15 2.49 3.40
CA ILE A 54 -8.27 3.13 4.72
C ILE A 54 -6.99 2.91 5.53
N MET A 55 -6.45 1.69 5.56
CA MET A 55 -5.21 1.38 6.27
C MET A 55 -4.01 2.19 5.74
N ILE A 56 -3.89 2.36 4.42
CA ILE A 56 -2.86 3.20 3.80
C ILE A 56 -3.08 4.67 4.19
N CYS A 57 -4.31 5.17 4.20
CA CYS A 57 -4.60 6.53 4.63
C CYS A 57 -4.24 6.74 6.12
N VAL A 58 -4.62 5.80 7.00
CA VAL A 58 -4.23 5.80 8.40
C VAL A 58 -2.70 5.82 8.53
N SER A 59 -1.99 5.01 7.74
CA SER A 59 -0.53 5.00 7.76
C SER A 59 0.08 6.39 7.50
N ALA A 60 -0.48 7.16 6.56
CA ALA A 60 -0.02 8.52 6.27
C ALA A 60 -0.19 9.46 7.48
N LEU A 61 -1.26 9.31 8.26
CA LEU A 61 -1.45 10.03 9.52
C LEU A 61 -0.44 9.61 10.59
N LEU A 62 -0.13 8.31 10.70
CA LEU A 62 0.89 7.81 11.64
C LEU A 62 2.29 8.33 11.31
N TYR A 63 2.58 8.62 10.04
CA TYR A 63 3.82 9.29 9.62
C TYR A 63 3.84 10.78 9.97
N ALA A 64 2.68 11.43 10.07
CA ALA A 64 2.56 12.83 10.50
C ALA A 64 2.73 13.01 12.01
N GLY A 65 2.33 12.01 12.81
CA GLY A 65 2.39 12.04 14.27
C GLY A 65 3.80 11.99 14.85
N GLN A 66 3.96 12.50 16.08
CA GLN A 66 5.22 12.41 16.83
C GLN A 66 5.63 10.94 17.01
N PRO A 67 6.91 10.58 16.78
CA PRO A 67 7.36 9.20 16.84
C PRO A 67 7.26 8.66 18.27
N SER A 68 6.53 7.57 18.45
CA SER A 68 6.49 6.75 19.68
C SER A 68 6.91 5.30 19.35
N ARG A 69 7.30 4.51 20.35
CA ARG A 69 7.77 3.12 20.12
C ARG A 69 6.72 2.30 19.36
N PHE A 70 5.45 2.49 19.72
CA PHE A 70 4.32 1.85 19.04
C PHE A 70 4.12 2.36 17.61
N LEU A 71 4.27 3.67 17.38
CA LEU A 71 4.13 4.26 16.04
C LEU A 71 5.27 3.82 15.11
N CYS A 72 6.48 3.60 15.63
CA CYS A 72 7.60 3.08 14.85
C CYS A 72 7.34 1.68 14.29
N ALA A 73 6.71 0.79 15.07
CA ALA A 73 6.31 -0.53 14.62
C ALA A 73 5.04 -0.50 13.73
N ALA A 74 4.07 0.36 14.06
CA ALA A 74 2.81 0.45 13.32
C ALA A 74 3.02 0.94 11.88
N ARG A 75 3.92 1.91 11.65
CA ARG A 75 4.18 2.50 10.32
C ARG A 75 4.42 1.46 9.21
N PRO A 76 5.41 0.55 9.30
CA PRO A 76 5.65 -0.46 8.28
C PRO A 76 4.51 -1.49 8.19
N VAL A 77 3.82 -1.80 9.29
CA VAL A 77 2.70 -2.77 9.29
C VAL A 77 1.51 -2.23 8.51
N PHE A 78 1.04 -1.03 8.85
CA PHE A 78 -0.16 -0.46 8.23
C PHE A 78 0.03 -0.24 6.73
N ILE A 79 1.21 0.24 6.30
CA ILE A 79 1.49 0.42 4.87
C ILE A 79 1.64 -0.92 4.15
N SER A 80 2.32 -1.90 4.75
CA SER A 80 2.55 -3.20 4.12
C SER A 80 1.25 -3.98 3.98
N VAL A 81 0.49 -4.11 5.06
CA VAL A 81 -0.80 -4.81 5.09
C VAL A 81 -1.82 -4.09 4.21
N GLY A 82 -1.89 -2.75 4.26
CA GLY A 82 -2.76 -1.96 3.40
C GLY A 82 -2.47 -2.18 1.91
N PHE A 83 -1.18 -2.20 1.52
CA PHE A 83 -0.78 -2.51 0.16
C PHE A 83 -1.17 -3.93 -0.26
N THR A 84 -0.94 -4.93 0.60
CA THR A 84 -1.31 -6.33 0.32
C THR A 84 -2.82 -6.48 0.17
N LEU A 85 -3.61 -5.78 0.98
CA LEU A 85 -5.06 -5.78 0.87
C LEU A 85 -5.53 -5.18 -0.46
N VAL A 86 -4.96 -4.05 -0.90
CA VAL A 86 -5.34 -3.42 -2.18
C VAL A 86 -4.83 -4.25 -3.37
N PHE A 87 -3.52 -4.47 -3.48
CA PHE A 87 -2.95 -5.11 -4.68
C PHE A 87 -3.11 -6.62 -4.69
N GLY A 88 -3.08 -7.28 -3.53
CA GLY A 88 -3.34 -8.71 -3.44
C GLY A 88 -4.78 -9.07 -3.82
N SER A 89 -5.76 -8.25 -3.42
CA SER A 89 -7.15 -8.49 -3.84
C SER A 89 -7.35 -8.22 -5.34
N LEU A 90 -6.68 -7.22 -5.92
CA LEU A 90 -6.63 -7.00 -7.37
C LEU A 90 -6.05 -8.21 -8.12
N VAL A 91 -4.90 -8.74 -7.67
CA VAL A 91 -4.27 -9.92 -8.26
C VAL A 91 -5.21 -11.12 -8.24
N VAL A 92 -5.86 -11.38 -7.11
CA VAL A 92 -6.80 -12.51 -6.96
C VAL A 92 -8.05 -12.32 -7.81
N LYS A 93 -8.58 -11.09 -7.91
CA LYS A 93 -9.70 -10.77 -8.79
C LYS A 93 -9.35 -11.03 -10.26
N SER A 94 -8.20 -10.55 -10.72
CA SER A 94 -7.71 -10.81 -12.09
C SER A 94 -7.43 -12.29 -12.33
N LEU A 95 -6.89 -13.01 -11.33
CA LEU A 95 -6.65 -14.45 -11.41
C LEU A 95 -7.96 -15.25 -11.54
N ARG A 96 -9.03 -14.83 -10.87
CA ARG A 96 -10.37 -15.43 -11.02
C ARG A 96 -10.88 -15.28 -12.45
N VAL A 97 -10.81 -14.08 -13.02
CA VAL A 97 -11.23 -13.86 -14.42
C VAL A 97 -10.37 -14.71 -15.37
N TYR A 98 -9.05 -14.71 -15.18
CA TYR A 98 -8.15 -15.56 -15.96
C TYR A 98 -8.52 -17.06 -15.89
N ARG A 99 -8.81 -17.59 -14.70
CA ARG A 99 -9.19 -19.01 -14.55
C ARG A 99 -10.54 -19.33 -15.17
N VAL A 100 -11.52 -18.44 -15.04
CA VAL A 100 -12.87 -18.64 -15.59
C VAL A 100 -12.84 -18.63 -17.12
N PHE A 101 -12.13 -17.70 -17.75
CA PHE A 101 -12.17 -17.56 -19.20
C PHE A 101 -11.08 -18.36 -19.93
N MET A 102 -9.84 -18.36 -19.44
CA MET A 102 -8.72 -18.99 -20.15
C MET A 102 -8.53 -20.46 -19.74
N LYS A 103 -8.59 -20.78 -18.44
CA LYS A 103 -8.41 -22.18 -17.98
C LYS A 103 -9.66 -23.03 -18.18
N SER A 104 -10.85 -22.47 -18.03
CA SER A 104 -12.10 -23.23 -18.25
C SER A 104 -12.30 -23.68 -19.69
N ALA A 105 -11.72 -22.96 -20.67
CA ALA A 105 -11.73 -23.37 -22.07
C ALA A 105 -10.94 -24.67 -22.33
N LEU A 106 -9.94 -24.97 -21.49
CA LEU A 106 -9.09 -26.16 -21.60
C LEU A 106 -9.49 -27.29 -20.64
N LYS A 107 -10.06 -26.97 -19.48
CA LYS A 107 -10.55 -27.93 -18.48
C LYS A 107 -11.58 -27.25 -17.58
N ARG A 108 -12.76 -27.85 -17.35
CA ARG A 108 -13.79 -27.28 -16.45
C ARG A 108 -13.25 -27.18 -15.02
N VAL A 109 -12.88 -25.97 -14.61
CA VAL A 109 -12.42 -25.67 -13.24
C VAL A 109 -13.53 -24.94 -12.51
N THR A 110 -14.06 -25.51 -11.44
CA THR A 110 -14.99 -24.82 -10.54
C THR A 110 -14.22 -23.83 -9.70
N VAL A 111 -14.50 -22.53 -9.90
CA VAL A 111 -13.84 -21.46 -9.16
C VAL A 111 -14.66 -21.10 -7.92
N THR A 112 -14.29 -21.67 -6.78
CA THR A 112 -14.93 -21.40 -5.48
C THR A 112 -14.34 -20.14 -4.83
N GLU A 113 -15.17 -19.36 -4.15
CA GLU A 113 -14.75 -18.13 -3.43
C GLU A 113 -13.71 -18.43 -2.34
N LEU A 114 -13.89 -19.53 -1.59
CA LEU A 114 -12.91 -20.02 -0.60
C LEU A 114 -11.54 -20.31 -1.21
N MET A 115 -11.47 -20.78 -2.46
CA MET A 115 -10.19 -21.04 -3.13
C MET A 115 -9.45 -19.74 -3.39
N MET A 116 -10.17 -18.69 -3.81
CA MET A 116 -9.59 -17.38 -4.07
C MET A 116 -9.16 -16.69 -2.77
N LEU A 117 -9.94 -16.84 -1.70
CA LEU A 117 -9.57 -16.36 -0.37
C LEU A 117 -8.31 -17.08 0.16
N LYS A 118 -8.16 -18.39 -0.09
CA LYS A 118 -6.93 -19.12 0.25
C LYS A 118 -5.71 -18.58 -0.51
N VAL A 119 -5.85 -18.27 -1.80
CA VAL A 119 -4.77 -17.67 -2.59
C VAL A 119 -4.40 -16.29 -2.05
N PHE A 120 -5.39 -15.46 -1.71
CA PHE A 120 -5.15 -14.18 -1.03
C PHE A 120 -4.41 -14.38 0.31
N GLY A 121 -4.83 -15.36 1.10
CA GLY A 121 -4.21 -15.73 2.37
C GLY A 121 -2.74 -16.12 2.24
N ILE A 122 -2.32 -16.70 1.12
CA ILE A 122 -0.89 -16.96 0.85
C ILE A 122 -0.12 -15.65 0.69
N PHE A 123 -0.65 -14.69 -0.09
CA PHE A 123 0.00 -13.39 -0.26
C PHE A 123 0.11 -12.62 1.07
N ALA A 124 -0.97 -12.61 1.86
CA ALA A 124 -1.00 -12.00 3.19
C ALA A 124 -0.09 -12.74 4.18
N GLY A 125 -0.02 -14.07 4.10
CA GLY A 125 0.81 -14.91 4.97
C GLY A 125 2.30 -14.68 4.77
N VAL A 126 2.76 -14.55 3.51
CA VAL A 126 4.17 -14.19 3.23
C VAL A 126 4.50 -12.80 3.77
N ASP A 127 3.61 -11.83 3.58
CA ASP A 127 3.80 -10.46 4.09
C ASP A 127 3.86 -10.44 5.63
N ALA A 128 2.96 -11.17 6.29
CA ALA A 128 2.95 -11.32 7.74
C ALA A 128 4.21 -12.03 8.25
N LEU A 129 4.69 -13.07 7.56
CA LEU A 129 5.91 -13.78 7.94
C LEU A 129 7.13 -12.84 7.89
N ILE A 130 7.27 -12.05 6.83
CA ILE A 130 8.39 -11.09 6.72
C ILE A 130 8.34 -10.07 7.87
N LEU A 131 7.16 -9.56 8.21
CA LEU A 131 6.98 -8.62 9.33
C LEU A 131 7.29 -9.26 10.69
N VAL A 132 6.83 -10.50 10.93
CA VAL A 132 7.08 -11.22 12.17
C VAL A 132 8.57 -11.51 12.34
N VAL A 133 9.25 -11.97 11.28
CA VAL A 133 10.70 -12.20 11.32
C VAL A 133 11.45 -10.89 11.54
N TRP A 134 11.02 -9.80 10.90
CA TRP A 134 11.62 -8.49 11.13
C TRP A 134 11.49 -8.07 12.60
N PHE A 135 10.29 -8.13 13.19
CA PHE A 135 10.08 -7.73 14.59
C PHE A 135 10.72 -8.67 15.61
N ALA A 136 10.89 -9.95 15.29
CA ALA A 136 11.60 -10.89 16.14
C ALA A 136 13.12 -10.67 16.10
N ALA A 137 13.68 -10.31 14.94
CA ALA A 137 15.12 -10.09 14.78
C ALA A 137 15.56 -8.69 15.23
N ASP A 138 14.77 -7.67 14.93
CA ASP A 138 15.13 -6.27 15.11
C ASP A 138 13.87 -5.43 15.34
N PHE A 139 13.49 -5.28 16.61
CA PHE A 139 12.34 -4.47 16.97
C PHE A 139 12.65 -2.98 16.72
N PRO A 140 11.80 -2.24 16.00
CA PRO A 140 12.09 -0.84 15.67
C PRO A 140 12.12 0.01 16.94
N HIS A 141 13.32 0.47 17.30
CA HIS A 141 13.55 1.31 18.48
C HIS A 141 13.44 2.79 18.14
N LEU A 142 13.04 3.59 19.13
CA LEU A 142 13.07 5.05 19.02
C LEU A 142 14.51 5.51 19.16
N THR A 143 15.06 6.13 18.12
CA THR A 143 16.38 6.74 18.17
C THR A 143 16.24 8.26 18.07
N VAL A 144 16.66 8.97 19.10
CA VAL A 144 16.76 10.42 19.07
C VAL A 144 18.06 10.76 18.35
N ALA A 145 17.97 11.32 17.14
CA ALA A 145 19.13 11.82 16.42
C ALA A 145 19.19 13.34 16.62
N LEU A 146 20.26 13.81 17.27
CA LEU A 146 20.62 15.23 17.30
C LEU A 146 21.14 15.59 15.91
N GLU A 147 20.28 16.09 15.02
CA GLU A 147 20.72 16.69 13.76
C GLU A 147 20.93 18.19 13.96
N HIS A 148 22.15 18.66 13.68
CA HIS A 148 22.51 20.07 13.72
C HIS A 148 21.76 20.82 12.62
N ASN A 149 20.77 21.63 13.02
CA ASN A 149 19.85 22.26 12.09
C ASN A 149 20.54 23.48 11.45
N ARG A 150 21.22 23.28 10.30
CA ARG A 150 21.97 24.32 9.58
C ARG A 150 21.15 25.57 9.21
N GLN A 151 19.81 25.49 9.25
CA GLN A 151 18.92 26.61 8.90
C GLN A 151 18.57 27.54 10.07
N LEU A 152 18.76 27.15 11.33
CA LEU A 152 18.39 27.96 12.50
C LEU A 152 19.53 28.25 13.49
N GLY A 153 20.76 27.77 13.23
CA GLY A 153 21.89 28.01 14.12
C GLY A 153 21.71 27.41 15.53
N GLY A 154 20.91 26.34 15.64
CA GLY A 154 20.62 25.65 16.90
C GLY A 154 20.41 24.14 16.71
N GLU A 155 20.72 23.38 17.75
CA GLU A 155 20.44 21.95 17.84
C GLU A 155 18.92 21.73 17.86
N ALA A 156 18.41 20.93 16.93
CA ALA A 156 17.01 20.53 16.95
C ALA A 156 16.94 19.01 17.05
N ASP A 157 16.25 18.54 18.08
CA ASP A 157 16.01 17.11 18.28
C ASP A 157 15.11 16.57 17.16
N HIS A 158 15.69 15.82 16.21
CA HIS A 158 14.95 15.09 15.20
C HIS A 158 14.78 13.64 15.67
N MET A 159 13.62 13.36 16.25
CA MET A 159 13.27 12.00 16.65
C MET A 159 12.96 11.16 15.40
N THR A 160 13.68 10.06 15.21
CA THR A 160 13.49 9.14 14.09
C THR A 160 13.33 7.69 14.57
N CYS A 161 12.63 6.89 13.79
CA CYS A 161 12.55 5.45 14.03
C CYS A 161 13.64 4.80 13.17
N LYS A 162 14.61 4.13 13.79
CA LYS A 162 15.69 3.45 13.06
C LYS A 162 15.63 1.95 13.36
N SER A 163 15.66 1.15 12.30
CA SER A 163 15.96 -0.28 12.41
C SER A 163 17.46 -0.46 12.18
N SER A 164 18.06 -1.50 12.74
CA SER A 164 19.46 -1.87 12.52
C SER A 164 19.69 -2.50 11.13
N SER A 165 18.72 -3.27 10.61
CA SER A 165 18.87 -4.04 9.35
C SER A 165 18.04 -3.54 8.16
N PHE A 166 18.69 -3.11 7.06
CA PHE A 166 18.04 -2.68 5.80
C PHE A 166 17.42 -3.86 5.03
N ILE A 167 17.91 -5.06 5.31
CA ILE A 167 17.58 -6.30 4.62
C ILE A 167 16.07 -6.58 4.67
N PHE A 168 15.42 -6.34 5.80
CA PHE A 168 13.98 -6.57 5.95
C PHE A 168 13.13 -5.61 5.10
N THR A 169 13.50 -4.32 5.09
CA THR A 169 12.85 -3.34 4.23
C THR A 169 13.04 -3.68 2.74
N ALA A 170 14.26 -4.09 2.35
CA ALA A 170 14.54 -4.52 0.98
C ALA A 170 13.74 -5.77 0.60
N ALA A 171 13.63 -6.75 1.49
CA ALA A 171 12.84 -7.96 1.30
C ALA A 171 11.33 -7.65 1.14
N LEU A 172 10.78 -6.75 1.95
CA LEU A 172 9.40 -6.28 1.78
C LEU A 172 9.22 -5.60 0.42
N MET A 173 10.09 -4.66 0.05
CA MET A 173 10.00 -3.96 -1.24
C MET A 173 10.06 -4.93 -2.42
N PHE A 174 10.96 -5.92 -2.35
CA PHE A 174 11.06 -6.98 -3.34
C PHE A 174 9.78 -7.80 -3.44
N TRP A 175 9.19 -8.19 -2.31
CA TRP A 175 7.91 -8.90 -2.28
C TRP A 175 6.78 -8.06 -2.89
N LYS A 176 6.68 -6.77 -2.57
CA LYS A 176 5.67 -5.86 -3.15
C LYS A 176 5.84 -5.72 -4.66
N ALA A 177 7.08 -5.65 -5.15
CA ALA A 177 7.37 -5.62 -6.58
C ALA A 177 6.86 -6.89 -7.27
N ILE A 178 7.10 -8.08 -6.70
CA ILE A 178 6.58 -9.35 -7.24
C ILE A 178 5.06 -9.31 -7.35
N VAL A 179 4.36 -8.85 -6.31
CA VAL A 179 2.89 -8.75 -6.31
C VAL A 179 2.41 -7.79 -7.42
N LEU A 180 3.07 -6.64 -7.61
CA LEU A 180 2.72 -5.71 -8.70
C LEU A 180 2.95 -6.31 -10.08
N PHE A 181 4.10 -6.94 -10.32
CA PHE A 181 4.40 -7.58 -11.60
C PHE A 181 3.42 -8.71 -11.89
N ALA A 182 3.05 -9.52 -10.89
CA ALA A 182 2.03 -10.55 -11.02
C ALA A 182 0.66 -9.94 -11.40
N GLY A 183 0.28 -8.82 -10.78
CA GLY A 183 -0.95 -8.09 -11.09
C GLY A 183 -0.99 -7.54 -12.51
N ILE A 184 0.11 -6.93 -12.96
CA ILE A 184 0.25 -6.41 -14.33
C ILE A 184 0.20 -7.56 -15.34
N TYR A 185 0.94 -8.64 -15.09
CA TYR A 185 0.96 -9.82 -15.96
C TYR A 185 -0.45 -10.42 -16.11
N LEU A 186 -1.14 -10.70 -15.00
CA LEU A 186 -2.50 -11.24 -15.05
C LEU A 186 -3.48 -10.30 -15.74
N SER A 187 -3.38 -9.00 -15.49
CA SER A 187 -4.26 -8.01 -16.12
C SER A 187 -3.99 -7.89 -17.63
N PHE A 188 -2.74 -8.04 -18.06
CA PHE A 188 -2.38 -8.11 -19.47
C PHE A 188 -3.00 -9.34 -20.16
N LEU A 189 -2.92 -10.52 -19.53
CA LEU A 189 -3.50 -11.76 -20.07
C LEU A 189 -5.02 -11.68 -20.24
N VAL A 190 -5.70 -10.94 -19.36
CA VAL A 190 -7.16 -10.85 -19.32
C VAL A 190 -7.70 -9.67 -20.14
N ARG A 191 -6.85 -8.77 -20.65
CA ARG A 191 -7.30 -7.52 -21.29
C ARG A 191 -8.26 -7.71 -22.48
N ASN A 192 -8.17 -8.84 -23.18
CA ASN A 192 -8.96 -9.13 -24.37
C ASN A 192 -10.23 -9.97 -24.06
N VAL A 193 -10.47 -10.29 -22.79
CA VAL A 193 -11.59 -11.14 -22.36
C VAL A 193 -12.85 -10.29 -22.18
N SER A 194 -13.69 -10.28 -23.24
CA SER A 194 -15.06 -9.73 -23.37
C SER A 194 -15.34 -8.30 -22.88
N ALA A 195 -16.11 -7.54 -23.67
CA ALA A 195 -16.46 -6.14 -23.41
C ALA A 195 -17.24 -5.89 -22.09
N ASP A 196 -17.78 -6.94 -21.47
CA ASP A 196 -18.47 -6.90 -20.17
C ASP A 196 -17.52 -6.71 -18.98
N PHE A 197 -16.21 -6.97 -19.15
CA PHE A 197 -15.20 -6.88 -18.10
C PHE A 197 -14.20 -5.74 -18.33
N GLN A 198 -14.70 -4.58 -18.78
CA GLN A 198 -13.90 -3.35 -18.85
C GLN A 198 -13.30 -2.92 -17.49
N GLU A 199 -13.64 -3.56 -16.38
CA GLU A 199 -12.94 -3.38 -15.10
C GLU A 199 -11.42 -3.69 -15.22
N SER A 200 -11.01 -4.65 -16.06
CA SER A 200 -9.60 -5.09 -16.15
C SER A 200 -8.65 -4.03 -16.71
N ILE A 201 -9.13 -3.14 -17.60
CA ILE A 201 -8.30 -2.06 -18.16
C ILE A 201 -7.94 -1.03 -17.08
N TRP A 202 -8.89 -0.71 -16.21
CA TRP A 202 -8.67 0.21 -15.10
C TRP A 202 -7.73 -0.39 -14.06
N ILE A 203 -7.88 -1.69 -13.77
CA ILE A 203 -6.95 -2.41 -12.88
C ILE A 203 -5.52 -2.40 -13.45
N PHE A 204 -5.38 -2.66 -14.75
CA PHE A 204 -4.09 -2.59 -15.43
C PHE A 204 -3.50 -1.17 -15.37
N ALA A 205 -4.29 -0.15 -15.75
CA ALA A 205 -3.85 1.25 -15.74
C ALA A 205 -3.42 1.70 -14.34
N SER A 206 -4.22 1.43 -13.30
CA SER A 206 -3.87 1.77 -11.92
C SER A 206 -2.61 1.06 -11.44
N SER A 207 -2.44 -0.23 -11.79
CA SER A 207 -1.23 -0.99 -11.42
C SER A 207 0.02 -0.44 -12.10
N VAL A 208 -0.08 -0.04 -13.37
CA VAL A 208 1.03 0.59 -14.12
C VAL A 208 1.36 1.96 -13.53
N VAL A 209 0.36 2.80 -13.23
CA VAL A 209 0.58 4.11 -12.60
C VAL A 209 1.34 3.96 -11.29
N VAL A 210 0.98 3.00 -10.45
CA VAL A 210 1.67 2.75 -9.17
C VAL A 210 3.09 2.23 -9.38
N LEU A 211 3.30 1.33 -10.35
CA LEU A 211 4.64 0.83 -10.66
C LEU A 211 5.57 1.95 -11.15
N VAL A 212 5.12 2.75 -12.12
CA VAL A 212 5.88 3.88 -12.66
C VAL A 212 6.15 4.89 -11.56
N ALA A 213 5.15 5.21 -10.74
CA ALA A 213 5.34 6.09 -9.60
C ALA A 213 6.40 5.55 -8.63
N CYS A 214 6.41 4.26 -8.31
CA CYS A 214 7.47 3.67 -7.49
C CYS A 214 8.85 3.78 -8.17
N LEU A 215 8.94 3.49 -9.47
CA LEU A 215 10.20 3.55 -10.23
C LEU A 215 10.77 4.96 -10.38
N VAL A 216 9.93 5.99 -10.42
CA VAL A 216 10.34 7.39 -10.53
C VAL A 216 10.62 7.99 -9.14
N VAL A 217 9.75 7.73 -8.17
CA VAL A 217 9.86 8.30 -6.82
C VAL A 217 11.03 7.70 -6.04
N LEU A 218 11.35 6.41 -6.20
CA LEU A 218 12.46 5.78 -5.47
C LEU A 218 13.83 6.40 -5.81
N PRO A 219 14.22 6.57 -7.09
CA PRO A 219 15.45 7.28 -7.46
C PRO A 219 15.41 8.76 -7.08
N LEU A 220 14.31 9.48 -7.36
CA LEU A 220 14.22 10.90 -7.01
C LEU A 220 14.38 11.13 -5.52
N ALA A 221 13.83 10.25 -4.67
CA ALA A 221 13.99 10.33 -3.24
C ALA A 221 15.42 10.01 -2.76
N TYR A 222 16.22 9.29 -3.56
CA TYR A 222 17.65 9.09 -3.30
C TYR A 222 18.48 10.32 -3.68
N PHE A 223 18.14 10.98 -4.79
CA PHE A 223 18.93 12.10 -5.33
C PHE A 223 18.53 13.49 -4.83
N VAL A 224 17.31 13.66 -4.29
CA VAL A 224 16.77 14.99 -3.93
C VAL A 224 16.28 15.02 -2.48
N GLU A 225 16.67 16.05 -1.73
CA GLU A 225 16.04 16.37 -0.44
C GLU A 225 14.66 17.02 -0.66
N LEU A 226 13.64 16.20 -0.90
CA LEU A 226 12.29 16.74 -1.15
C LEU A 226 11.69 17.39 0.11
N PRO A 227 11.00 18.53 0.00
CA PRO A 227 10.29 19.15 1.12
C PRO A 227 9.20 18.21 1.68
N ALA A 228 8.85 18.39 2.96
CA ALA A 228 7.89 17.56 3.67
C ALA A 228 6.47 17.57 3.05
N SER A 229 6.13 18.56 2.23
CA SER A 229 4.83 18.64 1.52
C SER A 229 4.68 17.58 0.43
N VAL A 230 5.74 17.26 -0.32
CA VAL A 230 5.73 16.20 -1.35
C VAL A 230 5.74 14.80 -0.71
N PHE A 231 6.22 14.72 0.54
CA PHE A 231 6.27 13.49 1.34
C PHE A 231 4.89 12.91 1.67
N TYR A 232 3.91 13.77 1.94
CA TYR A 232 2.56 13.34 2.34
C TYR A 232 1.74 12.74 1.19
N VAL A 233 2.09 13.06 -0.06
CA VAL A 233 1.41 12.53 -1.25
C VAL A 233 1.94 11.13 -1.61
N PHE A 234 3.16 10.79 -1.18
CA PHE A 234 3.80 9.49 -1.45
C PHE A 234 4.33 8.87 -0.15
N SER A 235 3.43 8.20 0.57
CA SER A 235 3.62 7.57 1.90
C SER A 235 4.74 6.51 1.98
N LEU A 236 5.45 6.23 0.90
CA LEU A 236 6.53 5.22 0.81
C LEU A 236 7.93 5.78 1.19
N ARG A 237 8.10 7.10 1.36
CA ARG A 237 9.45 7.73 1.37
C ARG A 237 10.34 7.45 2.60
N ARG A 238 9.88 7.12 3.81
CA ARG A 238 10.80 7.04 4.99
C ARG A 238 11.28 5.65 5.43
N CYS A 239 10.73 4.55 4.91
CA CYS A 239 11.17 3.23 5.38
C CYS A 239 12.54 2.80 4.80
N CYS A 240 12.89 3.22 3.57
CA CYS A 240 14.16 2.85 2.93
C CYS A 240 15.31 3.85 3.11
N LEU A 241 15.04 5.14 3.34
CA LEU A 241 16.05 6.19 3.11
C LEU A 241 16.80 6.72 4.33
N TYR A 242 16.40 6.40 5.57
CA TYR A 242 17.19 6.81 6.76
C TYR A 242 18.18 5.75 7.23
N GLN A 243 18.21 4.56 6.61
CA GLN A 243 19.17 3.53 6.98
C GLN A 243 20.54 3.70 6.31
N ARG A 244 20.66 4.59 5.32
CA ARG A 244 21.87 4.79 4.50
C ARG A 244 22.62 6.10 4.78
N ARG A 245 22.14 6.95 5.71
CA ARG A 245 22.89 8.10 6.24
C ARG A 245 23.53 7.76 7.59
N VAL A 246 24.40 6.74 7.57
CA VAL A 246 25.71 6.73 8.24
C VAL A 246 26.63 5.94 7.31
#